data_AF-A0A4P9YRT5-F1
#
_entry.id   AF-A0A4P9YRT5-F1
#
_cell.length_a   1.000
_cell.length_b   1.000
_cell.length_c   1.000
_cell.angle_alpha   90.00
_cell.angle_beta   90.00
_cell.angle_gamma   90.00
#
_symmetry.space_group_name_H-M   'P 1'
#
loop_
_entity.id
_entity.type
_entity.pdbx_description
1 polymer ?
#
loop_
_entity_poly.entity_id
_entity_poly.type
_entity_poly.pdbx_seq_one_letter_code
_entity_poly.pdbx_strand_id
1 'polypeptide(L)'
;MENEIIEILSSGDEDHFLKKAKTLKHPGCTILPDGCRVGCIDVLDGPPMRNESSINLRLIFKQINPKFMIQINFMVDVDWLYNQLENSVEGVVTMFLFDHNDNLTVIIHTANLIESDWKNKTQMVFITPQLSLKKPSDLSNKSPFQLDLEDYFQGYPFAFKPYAEKIMQYDFGSIKYVENVKRTDQLICQFSSIGTLGAKPETWLLSNIKNSFGMSKCNF
;
A
#
# COMPACT_ATOMS: atom_id res chain seq x y z
N MET A 1 -17.00 -15.31 -31.00
CA MET A 1 -16.54 -15.42 -29.60
C MET A 1 -15.12 -15.93 -29.47
N GLU A 2 -14.76 -17.18 -29.81
CA GLU A 2 -13.33 -17.61 -29.73
C GLU A 2 -12.42 -16.94 -30.79
N ASN A 3 -12.94 -16.69 -32.00
CA ASN A 3 -12.15 -16.06 -33.07
C ASN A 3 -11.98 -14.54 -32.91
N GLU A 4 -12.82 -13.85 -32.12
CA GLU A 4 -12.63 -12.42 -31.82
C GLU A 4 -11.54 -12.20 -30.77
N ILE A 5 -11.32 -13.18 -29.88
CA ILE A 5 -10.28 -13.09 -28.83
C ILE A 5 -8.87 -13.20 -29.44
N ILE A 6 -8.72 -13.95 -30.55
CA ILE A 6 -7.43 -14.15 -31.22
C ILE A 6 -7.01 -12.92 -32.05
N GLU A 7 -7.96 -12.18 -32.64
CA GLU A 7 -7.66 -10.91 -33.34
C GLU A 7 -7.31 -9.76 -32.38
N ILE A 8 -7.81 -9.78 -31.14
CA ILE A 8 -7.51 -8.74 -30.14
C ILE A 8 -6.08 -8.84 -29.58
N LEU A 9 -5.51 -10.05 -29.55
CA LEU A 9 -4.14 -10.26 -29.04
C LEU A 9 -3.04 -9.91 -30.06
N SER A 10 -3.41 -9.59 -31.31
CA SER A 10 -2.48 -9.29 -32.40
C SER A 10 -2.36 -7.81 -32.76
N SER A 11 -3.17 -6.91 -32.17
CA SER A 11 -3.22 -5.50 -32.59
C SER A 11 -2.35 -4.51 -31.79
N GLY A 12 -1.67 -4.93 -30.72
CA GLY A 12 -0.68 -4.08 -30.02
C GLY A 12 -1.21 -2.71 -29.57
N ASP A 13 -2.51 -2.59 -29.33
CA ASP A 13 -3.18 -1.30 -29.23
C ASP A 13 -3.17 -0.79 -27.78
N GLU A 14 -2.12 -0.03 -27.42
CA GLU A 14 -2.00 0.68 -26.13
C GLU A 14 -3.22 1.56 -25.79
N ASP A 15 -4.00 1.95 -26.82
CA ASP A 15 -5.19 2.78 -26.69
C ASP A 15 -6.38 2.08 -26.01
N HIS A 16 -6.43 0.74 -25.98
CA HIS A 16 -7.50 0.04 -25.25
C HIS A 16 -7.32 0.14 -23.72
N PHE A 17 -6.09 0.08 -23.23
CA PHE A 17 -5.77 0.31 -21.81
C PHE A 17 -6.07 1.75 -21.40
N LEU A 18 -5.81 2.72 -22.28
CA LEU A 18 -6.07 4.14 -22.04
C LEU A 18 -7.57 4.50 -22.08
N LYS A 19 -8.36 3.86 -22.94
CA LYS A 19 -9.83 4.03 -22.94
C LYS A 19 -10.48 3.48 -21.67
N LYS A 20 -9.92 2.43 -21.07
CA LYS A 20 -10.38 1.86 -19.79
C LYS A 20 -10.03 2.75 -18.58
N ALA A 21 -8.99 3.57 -18.68
CA ALA A 21 -8.50 4.43 -17.60
C ALA A 21 -9.29 5.75 -17.41
N LYS A 22 -10.04 6.22 -18.42
CA LYS A 22 -10.67 7.56 -18.41
C LYS A 22 -11.98 7.67 -17.61
N THR A 23 -12.52 6.57 -17.11
CA THR A 23 -13.69 6.55 -16.22
C THR A 23 -13.47 5.53 -15.12
N LEU A 24 -13.05 5.97 -13.93
CA LEU A 24 -12.92 5.12 -12.75
C LEU A 24 -14.30 4.67 -12.24
N LYS A 25 -14.87 3.69 -12.94
CA LYS A 25 -15.93 2.79 -12.49
C LYS A 25 -15.50 1.34 -12.78
N HIS A 26 -14.33 0.91 -12.28
CA HIS A 26 -14.24 -0.32 -11.49
C HIS A 26 -12.83 -0.49 -10.89
N PRO A 27 -12.71 -1.06 -9.67
CA PRO A 27 -11.61 -0.82 -8.76
C PRO A 27 -10.77 -2.09 -8.52
N GLY A 28 -9.45 -1.96 -8.60
CA GLY A 28 -8.51 -3.00 -8.15
C GLY A 28 -8.40 -3.16 -6.63
N CYS A 29 -9.23 -2.43 -5.88
CA CYS A 29 -9.20 -2.37 -4.43
C CYS A 29 -10.63 -2.27 -3.87
N THR A 30 -10.86 -2.92 -2.74
CA THR A 30 -11.99 -2.62 -1.86
C THR A 30 -11.85 -1.20 -1.32
N ILE A 31 -12.88 -0.37 -1.50
CA ILE A 31 -12.94 0.98 -0.94
C ILE A 31 -13.54 0.89 0.46
N LEU A 32 -12.81 1.39 1.44
CA LEU A 32 -13.22 1.47 2.84
C LEU A 32 -14.09 2.73 3.07
N PRO A 33 -14.91 2.77 4.16
CA PRO A 33 -15.81 3.90 4.44
C PRO A 33 -15.11 5.25 4.60
N ASP A 34 -13.82 5.26 4.95
CA ASP A 34 -12.98 6.45 5.07
C ASP A 34 -12.33 6.87 3.74
N GLY A 35 -12.64 6.17 2.64
CA GLY A 35 -12.06 6.41 1.31
C GLY A 35 -10.70 5.74 1.10
N CYS A 36 -10.13 5.08 2.11
CA CYS A 36 -8.94 4.25 1.91
C CYS A 36 -9.26 3.06 1.00
N ARG A 37 -8.23 2.50 0.38
CA ARG A 37 -8.35 1.41 -0.60
C ARG A 37 -7.44 0.26 -0.19
N VAL A 38 -7.96 -0.96 -0.20
CA VAL A 38 -7.18 -2.19 0.05
C VAL A 38 -7.37 -3.14 -1.11
N GLY A 39 -6.29 -3.62 -1.72
CA GLY A 39 -6.38 -4.50 -2.89
C GLY A 39 -5.22 -5.47 -3.01
N CYS A 40 -5.43 -6.50 -3.83
CA CYS A 40 -4.37 -7.43 -4.22
C CYS A 40 -3.59 -6.82 -5.39
N ILE A 41 -2.30 -7.12 -5.47
CA ILE A 41 -1.49 -6.80 -6.65
C ILE A 41 -1.72 -7.84 -7.75
N ASP A 42 -1.56 -7.43 -9.02
CA ASP A 42 -1.69 -8.28 -10.21
C ASP A 42 -0.85 -9.57 -10.10
N VAL A 43 -1.42 -10.68 -10.58
CA VAL A 43 -0.74 -11.96 -10.82
C VAL A 43 -0.77 -12.23 -12.32
N LEU A 44 0.32 -11.91 -13.01
CA LEU A 44 0.38 -11.80 -14.47
C LEU A 44 0.30 -13.15 -15.19
N ASP A 45 0.91 -14.21 -14.65
CA ASP A 45 0.87 -15.54 -15.27
C ASP A 45 -0.35 -16.38 -14.81
N GLY A 46 -1.37 -15.74 -14.24
CA GLY A 46 -2.64 -16.35 -13.83
C GLY A 46 -3.78 -16.13 -14.83
N PRO A 47 -4.94 -16.79 -14.65
CA PRO A 47 -6.12 -16.52 -15.47
C PRO A 47 -6.50 -15.04 -15.41
N PRO A 48 -6.81 -14.36 -16.54
CA PRO A 48 -7.09 -12.92 -16.58
C PRO A 48 -8.16 -12.46 -15.59
N MET A 49 -9.15 -13.32 -15.32
CA MET A 49 -10.24 -13.11 -14.37
C MET A 49 -9.75 -12.84 -12.93
N ARG A 50 -8.54 -13.30 -12.57
CA ARG A 50 -7.95 -13.06 -11.25
C ARG A 50 -7.46 -11.63 -11.05
N ASN A 51 -7.22 -10.90 -12.13
CA ASN A 51 -6.75 -9.52 -12.09
C ASN A 51 -7.88 -8.50 -12.31
N GLU A 52 -9.13 -8.94 -12.40
CA GLU A 52 -10.29 -8.04 -12.57
C GLU A 52 -10.46 -7.07 -11.39
N SER A 53 -9.93 -7.43 -10.21
CA SER A 53 -9.98 -6.63 -8.98
C SER A 53 -8.59 -6.48 -8.34
N SER A 54 -7.53 -6.47 -9.15
CA SER A 54 -6.16 -6.24 -8.69
C SER A 54 -5.62 -4.90 -9.18
N ILE A 55 -4.48 -4.49 -8.62
CA ILE A 55 -3.80 -3.24 -8.96
C ILE A 55 -2.32 -3.48 -9.20
N ASN A 56 -1.74 -2.78 -10.18
CA ASN A 56 -0.30 -2.77 -10.39
C ASN A 56 0.31 -1.38 -10.13
N LEU A 57 1.63 -1.37 -9.98
CA LEU A 57 2.38 -0.18 -9.66
C LEU A 57 2.26 0.91 -10.74
N ARG A 58 2.24 0.52 -12.02
CA ARG A 58 2.08 1.45 -13.15
C ARG A 58 0.74 2.18 -13.10
N LEU A 59 -0.36 1.49 -12.78
CA LEU A 59 -1.68 2.12 -12.61
C LEU A 59 -1.72 3.08 -11.42
N ILE A 60 -1.07 2.71 -10.31
CA ILE A 60 -0.93 3.58 -9.13
C ILE A 60 -0.22 4.87 -9.53
N PHE A 61 0.94 4.76 -10.19
CA PHE A 61 1.74 5.92 -10.59
C PHE A 61 1.05 6.76 -11.65
N LYS A 62 0.40 6.15 -12.64
CA LYS A 62 -0.39 6.85 -13.64
C LYS A 62 -1.52 7.66 -13.00
N GLN A 63 -2.19 7.11 -11.98
CA GLN A 63 -3.30 7.79 -11.33
C GLN A 63 -2.83 8.94 -10.43
N ILE A 64 -1.77 8.73 -9.64
CA ILE A 64 -1.28 9.74 -8.70
C ILE A 64 -0.47 10.81 -9.43
N ASN A 65 0.23 10.42 -10.49
CA ASN A 65 1.21 11.23 -11.23
C ASN A 65 2.17 11.97 -10.28
N PRO A 66 3.02 11.22 -9.56
CA PRO A 66 3.84 11.79 -8.49
C PRO A 66 4.89 12.76 -9.05
N LYS A 67 5.01 13.92 -8.39
CA LYS A 67 6.11 14.88 -8.56
C LYS A 67 7.30 14.53 -7.66
N PHE A 68 7.03 14.00 -6.46
CA PHE A 68 8.05 13.62 -5.49
C PHE A 68 7.65 12.36 -4.72
N MET A 69 8.63 11.49 -4.41
CA MET A 69 8.39 10.23 -3.70
C MET A 69 9.43 9.96 -2.60
N ILE A 70 8.99 9.33 -1.50
CA ILE A 70 9.84 8.79 -0.42
C ILE A 70 9.45 7.34 -0.14
N GLN A 71 10.37 6.35 -0.13
CA GLN A 71 10.06 4.97 0.31
C GLN A 71 10.76 4.68 1.59
N ILE A 72 10.22 3.61 2.16
CA ILE A 72 10.99 2.60 2.85
C ILE A 72 10.74 1.23 2.22
N ASN A 73 11.79 0.48 1.86
CA ASN A 73 11.69 -0.94 1.46
C ASN A 73 13.02 -1.66 1.60
N PHE A 74 12.98 -2.99 1.56
CA PHE A 74 14.13 -3.85 1.74
C PHE A 74 14.92 -4.05 0.44
N MET A 75 14.24 -4.28 -0.69
CA MET A 75 14.87 -4.44 -2.00
C MET A 75 14.26 -3.52 -3.05
N VAL A 76 15.14 -2.88 -3.83
CA VAL A 76 14.76 -1.98 -4.92
C VAL A 76 15.65 -2.26 -6.13
N ASP A 77 15.02 -2.57 -7.26
CA ASP A 77 15.60 -2.50 -8.59
C ASP A 77 15.24 -1.14 -9.18
N VAL A 78 16.23 -0.25 -9.27
CA VAL A 78 16.01 1.16 -9.63
C VAL A 78 15.59 1.27 -11.10
N ASP A 79 16.21 0.52 -12.01
CA ASP A 79 15.90 0.58 -13.43
C ASP A 79 14.49 0.06 -13.70
N TRP A 80 14.14 -1.08 -13.09
CA TRP A 80 12.79 -1.62 -13.17
C TRP A 80 11.74 -0.65 -12.61
N LEU A 81 12.03 -0.01 -11.48
CA LEU A 81 11.14 0.96 -10.84
C LEU A 81 10.92 2.20 -11.72
N TYR A 82 11.99 2.76 -12.29
CA TYR A 82 11.88 3.91 -13.19
C TYR A 82 11.05 3.59 -14.43
N ASN A 83 11.12 2.36 -14.95
CA ASN A 83 10.29 1.92 -16.07
C ASN A 83 8.78 1.85 -15.73
N GLN A 84 8.39 1.94 -14.45
CA GLN A 84 6.98 2.00 -14.07
C GLN A 84 6.41 3.42 -14.10
N LEU A 85 7.25 4.45 -14.20
CA LEU A 85 6.86 5.87 -14.18
C LEU A 85 6.66 6.40 -15.61
N GLU A 86 5.62 7.22 -15.82
CA GLU A 86 5.39 7.89 -17.10
C GLU A 86 6.21 9.19 -17.25
N ASN A 87 6.59 9.81 -16.12
CA ASN A 87 7.29 11.09 -16.05
C ASN A 87 8.52 11.00 -15.15
N SER A 88 9.50 11.89 -15.36
CA SER A 88 10.61 12.08 -14.44
C SER A 88 10.10 12.59 -13.09
N VAL A 89 10.42 11.85 -12.03
CA VAL A 89 10.04 12.20 -10.65
C VAL A 89 11.29 12.63 -9.88
N GLU A 90 11.19 13.68 -9.08
CA GLU A 90 12.26 14.06 -8.15
C GLU A 90 12.23 13.16 -6.92
N GLY A 91 13.39 12.62 -6.55
CA GLY A 91 13.46 11.60 -5.51
C GLY A 91 13.04 10.22 -6.02
N VAL A 92 13.62 9.19 -5.43
CA VAL A 92 13.22 7.81 -5.67
C VAL A 92 12.84 7.25 -4.32
N VAL A 93 12.06 6.16 -4.36
CA VAL A 93 11.71 5.25 -3.28
C VAL A 93 10.19 5.62 -2.93
N THR A 94 9.20 4.68 -2.93
CA THR A 94 7.68 4.79 -2.81
C THR A 94 6.93 4.28 -1.51
N MET A 95 6.62 5.15 -0.56
CA MET A 95 5.67 4.98 0.56
C MET A 95 4.80 6.23 0.71
N PHE A 96 5.35 7.40 0.36
CA PHE A 96 4.68 8.69 0.31
C PHE A 96 4.83 9.27 -1.09
N LEU A 97 3.71 9.59 -1.74
CA LEU A 97 3.68 10.19 -3.06
C LEU A 97 3.07 11.58 -2.99
N PHE A 98 3.79 12.57 -3.49
CA PHE A 98 3.34 13.94 -3.59
C PHE A 98 3.01 14.24 -5.04
N ASP A 99 1.76 14.61 -5.32
CA ASP A 99 1.34 14.98 -6.68
C ASP A 99 1.77 16.41 -7.03
N HIS A 100 1.45 16.85 -8.26
CA HIS A 100 1.79 18.20 -8.72
C HIS A 100 1.02 19.33 -8.02
N ASN A 101 -0.04 19.00 -7.27
CA ASN A 101 -0.80 19.94 -6.45
C ASN A 101 -0.33 19.93 -4.98
N ASP A 102 0.80 19.27 -4.71
CA ASP A 102 1.34 19.02 -3.37
C ASP A 102 0.37 18.27 -2.45
N ASN A 103 -0.57 17.47 -2.97
CA ASN A 103 -1.33 16.52 -2.16
C ASN A 103 -0.50 15.28 -1.88
N LEU A 104 -0.71 14.70 -0.70
CA LEU A 104 -0.03 13.47 -0.28
C LEU A 104 -0.93 12.25 -0.48
N THR A 105 -0.40 11.18 -1.07
CA THR A 105 -0.98 9.84 -0.99
C THR A 105 -0.01 8.91 -0.27
N VAL A 106 -0.49 8.20 0.76
CA VAL A 106 0.31 7.18 1.46
C VAL A 106 -0.03 5.81 0.90
N ILE A 107 1.01 5.04 0.59
CA ILE A 107 0.90 3.66 0.11
C ILE A 107 1.69 2.75 1.03
N ILE A 108 1.02 1.73 1.56
CA ILE A 108 1.62 0.67 2.36
C ILE A 108 1.41 -0.64 1.60
N HIS A 109 2.47 -1.37 1.28
CA HIS A 109 2.37 -2.62 0.54
C HIS A 109 3.33 -3.68 1.06
N THR A 110 3.10 -4.94 0.68
CA THR A 110 3.92 -6.08 1.10
C THR A 110 5.01 -6.48 0.08
N ALA A 111 4.96 -5.93 -1.13
CA ALA A 111 5.92 -6.21 -2.21
C ALA A 111 7.25 -5.46 -2.04
N ASN A 112 8.37 -6.07 -2.43
CA ASN A 112 9.60 -5.33 -2.73
C ASN A 112 9.48 -4.60 -4.08
N LEU A 113 10.30 -3.59 -4.36
CA LEU A 113 10.30 -2.91 -5.66
C LEU A 113 11.22 -3.61 -6.66
N ILE A 114 10.88 -4.86 -6.97
CA ILE A 114 11.53 -5.68 -7.98
C ILE A 114 10.45 -6.38 -8.80
N GLU A 115 10.70 -6.60 -10.10
CA GLU A 115 9.71 -7.18 -11.02
C GLU A 115 9.08 -8.47 -10.47
N SER A 116 9.91 -9.35 -9.91
CA SER A 116 9.46 -10.67 -9.43
C SER A 116 8.40 -10.61 -8.32
N ASP A 117 8.39 -9.55 -7.51
CA ASP A 117 7.40 -9.36 -6.44
C ASP A 117 6.07 -8.82 -6.96
N TRP A 118 6.06 -8.16 -8.12
CA TRP A 118 4.88 -7.58 -8.77
C TRP A 118 4.35 -8.41 -9.93
N LYS A 119 4.96 -9.58 -10.19
CA LYS A 119 4.57 -10.47 -11.29
C LYS A 119 3.67 -11.62 -10.85
N ASN A 120 4.14 -12.49 -9.95
CA ASN A 120 3.46 -13.75 -9.64
C ASN A 120 3.34 -14.06 -8.15
N LYS A 121 3.31 -13.03 -7.30
CA LYS A 121 3.15 -13.20 -5.85
C LYS A 121 1.83 -12.59 -5.39
N THR A 122 1.16 -13.26 -4.46
CA THR A 122 0.06 -12.65 -3.72
C THR A 122 0.62 -11.57 -2.82
N GLN A 123 0.38 -10.31 -3.19
CA GLN A 123 0.79 -9.14 -2.44
C GLN A 123 -0.41 -8.23 -2.25
N MET A 124 -0.37 -7.42 -1.20
CA MET A 124 -1.44 -6.50 -0.85
C MET A 124 -0.94 -5.06 -0.86
N VAL A 125 -1.85 -4.14 -1.13
CA VAL A 125 -1.62 -2.70 -1.02
C VAL A 125 -2.76 -2.04 -0.26
N PHE A 126 -2.41 -1.08 0.59
CA PHE A 126 -3.27 -0.10 1.23
C PHE A 126 -2.92 1.28 0.67
N ILE A 127 -3.93 2.04 0.25
CA ILE A 127 -3.77 3.37 -0.38
C ILE A 127 -4.75 4.33 0.29
N THR A 128 -4.25 5.44 0.82
CA THR A 128 -5.11 6.50 1.37
C THR A 128 -5.86 7.26 0.27
N PRO A 129 -6.90 8.05 0.60
CA PRO A 129 -7.29 9.18 -0.22
C PRO A 129 -6.11 10.14 -0.45
N GLN A 130 -6.25 11.05 -1.40
CA GLN A 130 -5.36 12.21 -1.49
C GLN A 130 -5.60 13.09 -0.25
N LEU A 131 -4.54 13.31 0.51
CA LEU A 131 -4.51 14.10 1.72
C LEU A 131 -4.06 15.52 1.36
N SER A 132 -4.79 16.51 1.87
CA SER A 132 -4.42 17.91 1.78
C SER A 132 -3.60 18.33 2.99
N LEU A 133 -2.91 19.48 2.89
CA LEU A 133 -2.32 20.12 4.05
C LEU A 133 -3.38 20.45 5.10
N LYS A 134 -3.00 20.34 6.37
CA LYS A 134 -3.82 20.82 7.48
C LYS A 134 -4.00 22.34 7.40
N LYS A 135 -5.13 22.81 7.92
CA LYS A 135 -5.28 24.24 8.21
C LYS A 135 -4.35 24.61 9.37
N PRO A 136 -3.85 25.86 9.43
CA PRO A 136 -3.01 26.32 10.54
C PRO A 136 -3.64 26.10 11.92
N SER A 137 -4.97 26.19 12.03
CA SER A 137 -5.73 25.93 13.25
C SER A 137 -5.70 24.48 13.72
N ASP A 138 -5.44 23.53 12.82
CA ASP A 138 -5.56 22.09 13.07
C ASP A 138 -4.19 21.39 13.19
N LEU A 139 -3.09 22.14 13.15
CA LEU A 139 -1.72 21.58 13.20
C LEU A 139 -1.47 20.74 14.46
N SER A 140 -2.09 21.10 15.59
CA SER A 140 -2.00 20.34 16.85
C SER A 140 -2.87 19.08 16.88
N ASN A 141 -3.90 19.00 16.01
CA ASN A 141 -4.82 17.87 16.00
C ASN A 141 -4.17 16.69 15.28
N LYS A 142 -4.01 15.56 15.96
CA LYS A 142 -3.42 14.35 15.38
C LYS A 142 -4.43 13.21 15.47
N SER A 143 -4.71 12.55 14.34
CA SER A 143 -5.51 11.32 14.35
C SER A 143 -4.69 10.15 14.91
N PRO A 144 -5.31 9.05 15.36
CA PRO A 144 -4.59 7.86 15.80
C PRO A 144 -3.59 7.35 14.76
N PHE A 145 -4.00 7.29 13.48
CA PHE A 145 -3.11 6.93 12.38
C PHE A 145 -1.88 7.84 12.29
N GLN A 146 -2.05 9.16 12.50
CA GLN A 146 -0.93 10.09 12.47
C GLN A 146 0.03 9.88 13.65
N LEU A 147 -0.49 9.59 14.84
CA LEU A 147 0.34 9.32 16.03
C LEU A 147 1.19 8.05 15.81
N ASP A 148 0.56 6.96 15.34
CA ASP A 148 1.28 5.72 15.04
C ASP A 148 2.34 5.92 13.95
N LEU A 149 2.04 6.73 12.92
CA LEU A 149 2.98 7.04 11.85
C LEU A 149 4.16 7.91 12.33
N GLU A 150 3.90 8.86 13.22
CA GLU A 150 4.93 9.69 13.84
C GLU A 150 5.86 8.85 14.72
N ASP A 151 5.30 7.93 15.52
CA ASP A 151 6.08 6.96 16.32
C ASP A 151 6.91 6.04 15.43
N TYR A 152 6.35 5.57 14.30
CA TYR A 152 7.09 4.80 13.31
C TYR A 152 8.30 5.58 12.76
N PHE A 153 8.15 6.88 12.51
CA PHE A 153 9.26 7.71 12.04
C PHE A 153 10.37 7.94 13.08
N GLN A 154 10.07 7.81 14.38
CA GLN A 154 11.11 7.86 15.42
C GLN A 154 12.11 6.70 15.31
N GLY A 155 11.74 5.60 14.65
CA GLY A 155 12.64 4.48 14.34
C GLY A 155 13.68 4.78 13.26
N TYR A 156 13.58 5.90 12.55
CA TYR A 156 14.49 6.24 11.46
C TYR A 156 15.65 7.15 11.89
N PRO A 157 16.80 7.09 11.17
CA PRO A 157 17.91 8.00 11.41
C PRO A 157 17.52 9.47 11.28
N PHE A 158 18.28 10.37 11.92
CA PHE A 158 18.06 11.82 11.90
C PHE A 158 17.91 12.42 10.49
N ALA A 159 18.57 11.84 9.49
CA ALA A 159 18.45 12.27 8.09
C ALA A 159 17.02 12.14 7.52
N PHE A 160 16.17 11.29 8.10
CA PHE A 160 14.78 11.14 7.68
C PHE A 160 13.85 12.22 8.28
N LYS A 161 14.30 12.92 9.32
CA LYS A 161 13.48 13.89 10.08
C LYS A 161 12.82 14.98 9.22
N PRO A 162 13.49 15.61 8.23
CA PRO A 162 12.83 16.63 7.39
C PRO A 162 11.66 16.08 6.57
N TYR A 163 11.74 14.81 6.16
CA TYR A 163 10.67 14.14 5.42
C TYR A 163 9.50 13.81 6.35
N ALA A 164 9.79 13.29 7.55
CA ALA A 164 8.78 13.06 8.57
C ALA A 164 8.04 14.36 8.92
N GLU A 165 8.78 15.46 9.16
CA GLU A 165 8.20 16.79 9.44
C GLU A 165 7.34 17.31 8.30
N LYS A 166 7.73 17.10 7.03
CA LYS A 166 6.92 17.44 5.85
C LYS A 166 5.62 16.63 5.83
N ILE A 167 5.70 15.31 6.03
CA ILE A 167 4.53 14.41 6.00
C ILE A 167 3.55 14.76 7.12
N MET A 168 4.03 15.14 8.31
CA MET A 168 3.19 15.47 9.47
C MET A 168 2.34 16.75 9.30
N GLN A 169 2.57 17.54 8.25
CA GLN A 169 1.75 18.71 7.92
C GLN A 169 0.42 18.38 7.22
N TYR A 170 0.24 17.12 6.78
CA TYR A 170 -0.96 16.67 6.07
C TYR A 170 -2.06 16.22 7.01
N ASP A 171 -3.30 16.34 6.55
CA ASP A 171 -4.49 15.97 7.31
C ASP A 171 -4.80 14.47 7.16
N PHE A 172 -4.56 13.71 8.23
CA PHE A 172 -4.88 12.28 8.34
C PHE A 172 -6.20 12.03 9.08
N GLY A 173 -7.00 13.06 9.38
CA GLY A 173 -8.22 12.97 10.19
C GLY A 173 -9.32 12.12 9.57
N SER A 174 -9.32 11.96 8.25
CA SER A 174 -10.26 11.08 7.55
C SER A 174 -9.96 9.60 7.74
N ILE A 175 -8.71 9.22 8.01
CA ILE A 175 -8.26 7.82 8.02
C ILE A 175 -8.69 7.14 9.33
N LYS A 176 -9.54 6.13 9.20
CA LYS A 176 -10.10 5.36 10.33
C LYS A 176 -9.63 3.91 10.23
N TYR A 177 -8.32 3.72 10.24
CA TYR A 177 -7.75 2.38 10.23
C TYR A 177 -7.69 1.83 11.67
N VAL A 178 -8.22 0.61 11.88
CA VAL A 178 -8.26 -0.18 13.14
C VAL A 178 -9.27 0.30 14.22
N GLU A 179 -10.02 1.38 14.01
CA GLU A 179 -11.05 1.77 14.97
C GLU A 179 -12.26 0.83 14.95
N ASN A 180 -12.73 0.39 16.13
CA ASN A 180 -13.95 -0.42 16.33
C ASN A 180 -13.95 -1.81 15.66
N VAL A 181 -12.78 -2.43 15.45
CA VAL A 181 -12.71 -3.81 14.96
C VAL A 181 -13.31 -4.76 15.99
N LYS A 182 -14.40 -5.44 15.63
CA LYS A 182 -15.00 -6.50 16.45
C LYS A 182 -13.98 -7.64 16.61
N ARG A 183 -13.47 -7.81 17.83
CA ARG A 183 -12.52 -8.90 18.13
C ARG A 183 -13.24 -10.24 18.13
N THR A 184 -12.56 -11.24 17.59
CA THR A 184 -13.01 -12.64 17.56
C THR A 184 -12.13 -13.49 18.46
N ASP A 185 -12.67 -14.60 18.96
CA ASP A 185 -11.89 -15.57 19.76
C ASP A 185 -10.92 -16.41 18.89
N GLN A 186 -11.06 -16.35 17.57
CA GLN A 186 -10.15 -16.98 16.62
C GLN A 186 -9.11 -15.98 16.14
N LEU A 187 -7.85 -16.40 16.16
CA LEU A 187 -6.73 -15.69 15.56
C LEU A 187 -6.22 -16.47 14.36
N ILE A 188 -6.13 -15.79 13.21
CA ILE A 188 -5.48 -16.30 12.01
C ILE A 188 -4.28 -15.40 11.74
N CYS A 189 -3.08 -15.98 11.76
CA CYS A 189 -1.86 -15.28 11.37
C CYS A 189 -1.38 -15.83 10.03
N GLN A 190 -1.12 -14.94 9.07
CA GLN A 190 -0.51 -15.27 7.80
C GLN A 190 0.81 -14.49 7.68
N PHE A 191 1.87 -15.19 7.29
CA PHE A 191 3.21 -14.62 7.12
C PHE A 191 3.95 -15.36 6.01
N SER A 192 4.96 -14.71 5.43
CA SER A 192 5.86 -15.29 4.43
C SER A 192 7.13 -15.89 5.03
N SER A 193 7.40 -15.63 6.32
CA SER A 193 8.56 -16.14 7.07
C SER A 193 8.23 -16.31 8.54
N ILE A 194 8.86 -17.29 9.19
CA ILE A 194 8.77 -17.54 10.63
C ILE A 194 10.17 -17.64 11.21
N GLY A 195 10.45 -16.82 12.23
CA GLY A 195 11.70 -16.86 12.98
C GLY A 195 11.69 -17.92 14.09
N THR A 196 12.75 -17.96 14.88
CA THR A 196 12.82 -18.85 16.06
C THR A 196 11.97 -18.30 17.20
N LEU A 197 10.93 -19.04 17.60
CA LEU A 197 9.96 -18.62 18.62
C LEU A 197 10.24 -19.17 20.03
N GLY A 198 11.37 -19.87 20.20
CA GLY A 198 11.75 -20.55 21.44
C GLY A 198 11.33 -22.02 21.48
N ALA A 199 11.79 -22.72 22.51
CA ALA A 199 11.64 -24.19 22.61
C ALA A 199 10.23 -24.65 22.98
N LYS A 200 9.39 -23.74 23.51
CA LYS A 200 8.01 -24.02 23.91
C LYS A 200 7.06 -22.91 23.44
N PRO A 201 5.79 -23.18 23.12
CA PRO A 201 4.83 -22.16 22.67
C PRO A 201 4.71 -20.95 23.61
N GLU A 202 4.86 -21.15 24.92
CA GLU A 202 4.74 -20.11 25.95
C GLU A 202 5.96 -19.18 26.00
N THR A 203 7.09 -19.61 25.42
CA THR A 203 8.35 -18.86 25.46
C THR A 203 8.19 -17.47 24.85
N TRP A 204 7.49 -17.39 23.72
CA TRP A 204 7.27 -16.13 23.04
C TRP A 204 5.91 -16.05 22.35
N LEU A 205 5.49 -17.11 21.65
CA LEU A 205 4.31 -17.08 20.78
C LEU A 205 3.01 -16.83 21.57
N LEU A 206 2.67 -17.72 22.50
CA LEU A 206 1.42 -17.61 23.28
C LEU A 206 1.44 -16.42 24.24
N SER A 207 2.59 -16.14 24.86
CA SER A 207 2.73 -15.06 25.83
C SER A 207 2.55 -13.68 25.18
N ASN A 208 3.22 -13.43 24.05
CA ASN A 208 3.09 -12.14 23.37
C ASN A 208 1.78 -12.00 22.62
N ILE A 209 1.34 -13.01 21.86
CA ILE A 209 0.07 -12.92 21.11
C ILE A 209 -1.10 -12.67 22.05
N LYS A 210 -1.17 -13.37 23.19
CA LYS A 210 -2.25 -13.19 24.15
C LYS A 210 -2.30 -11.75 24.67
N ASN A 211 -1.13 -11.18 25.00
CA ASN A 211 -1.03 -9.82 25.52
C ASN A 211 -1.33 -8.77 24.45
N SER A 212 -0.75 -8.90 23.25
CA SER A 212 -0.88 -7.91 22.17
C SER A 212 -2.28 -7.87 21.58
N PHE A 213 -2.95 -9.03 21.43
CA PHE A 213 -4.30 -9.10 20.85
C PHE A 213 -5.42 -9.14 21.90
N GLY A 214 -5.07 -9.10 23.19
CA GLY A 214 -6.02 -9.08 24.31
C GLY A 214 -6.92 -10.32 24.37
N MET A 215 -6.36 -11.49 24.04
CA MET A 215 -7.11 -12.74 23.98
C MET A 215 -7.27 -13.33 25.39
N SER A 216 -8.50 -13.73 25.74
CA SER A 216 -8.78 -14.37 27.03
C SER A 216 -8.23 -15.80 27.09
N LYS A 217 -8.20 -16.49 25.95
CA LYS A 217 -7.63 -17.84 25.75
C LYS A 217 -6.93 -17.89 24.39
N CYS A 218 -5.72 -18.46 24.35
CA CYS A 218 -5.02 -18.84 23.12
C CYS A 218 -4.69 -20.32 23.22
N ASN A 219 -5.35 -21.15 22.43
CA ASN A 219 -5.03 -22.56 22.30
C ASN A 219 -4.62 -22.80 20.84
N PHE A 220 -3.49 -23.47 20.64
CA PHE A 220 -3.05 -23.97 19.33
C PHE A 220 -3.46 -25.44 19.16
#